data_AF-H9CJW7-F1
#
_entry.id   AF-H9CJW7-F1
#
_cell.length_a   1.000
_cell.length_b   1.000
_cell.length_c   1.000
_cell.angle_alpha   90.00
_cell.angle_beta   90.00
_cell.angle_gamma   90.00
#
_symmetry.space_group_name_H-M   'P 1'
#
loop_
_entity.id
_entity.type
_entity.pdbx_description
1 polymer ?
#
loop_
_entity_poly.entity_id
_entity_poly.type
_entity_poly.pdbx_seq_one_letter_code
_entity_poly.pdbx_strand_id
1 'polypeptide(L)'
;MNTYHSLLFLLAIVLTVKHTFAKVTAETQCKNGYVVQMSNHFECKCNDGFVLANENTCEEKRDCTNPQNVNKNCGDYAVCANTRMNDEERALRCGCILGYTVMNEVCTPNKCNGVLCGKGKCILDPANVNSTMCSCNIGSTLDESKKCGKPGKTECTLKCKANEECKETQNYYKCVAKGSGGEGSGGEGSGGEGSGGEGSGGETGAAYSLMNGSAVISILLVFAFFMMS
;
A
#
# COMPACT_ATOMS: atom_id res chain seq x y z
N MET A 1 37.90 -5.18 -11.23
CA MET A 1 36.74 -4.28 -11.34
C MET A 1 36.93 -3.17 -10.32
N ASN A 2 36.87 -1.90 -10.72
CA ASN A 2 37.30 -0.77 -9.88
C ASN A 2 36.46 -0.74 -8.58
N THR A 3 37.10 -0.89 -7.42
CA THR A 3 36.46 -1.02 -6.10
C THR A 3 35.47 0.11 -5.80
N TYR A 4 35.73 1.31 -6.34
CA TYR A 4 34.82 2.46 -6.28
C TYR A 4 33.49 2.26 -7.02
N HIS A 5 33.47 1.62 -8.18
CA HIS A 5 32.22 1.33 -8.91
C HIS A 5 31.39 0.26 -8.20
N SER A 6 32.06 -0.71 -7.57
CA SER A 6 31.40 -1.74 -6.76
C SER A 6 30.76 -1.15 -5.49
N LEU A 7 31.45 -0.22 -4.83
CA LEU A 7 30.93 0.51 -3.65
C LEU A 7 29.74 1.40 -4.00
N LEU A 8 29.81 2.15 -5.10
CA LEU A 8 28.70 3.00 -5.57
C LEU A 8 27.48 2.17 -5.96
N PHE A 9 27.68 1.00 -6.58
CA PHE A 9 26.59 0.09 -6.93
C PHE A 9 25.92 -0.52 -5.69
N LEU A 10 26.70 -0.96 -4.69
CA LEU A 10 26.17 -1.40 -3.39
C LEU A 10 25.39 -0.28 -2.68
N LEU A 11 25.90 0.95 -2.70
CA LEU A 11 25.23 2.10 -2.10
C LEU A 11 23.92 2.42 -2.82
N ALA A 12 23.89 2.33 -4.15
CA ALA A 12 22.67 2.48 -4.94
C ALA A 12 21.64 1.38 -4.66
N ILE A 13 22.06 0.13 -4.46
CA ILE A 13 21.17 -0.99 -4.08
C ILE A 13 20.61 -0.78 -2.67
N VAL A 14 21.44 -0.38 -1.71
CA VAL A 14 20.99 -0.10 -0.34
C VAL A 14 19.99 1.05 -0.31
N LEU A 15 20.24 2.12 -1.08
CA LEU A 15 19.34 3.25 -1.21
C LEU A 15 18.01 2.87 -1.88
N THR A 16 18.03 2.06 -2.94
CA THR A 16 16.79 1.58 -3.59
C THR A 16 15.98 0.68 -2.68
N VAL A 17 16.60 -0.27 -1.97
CA VAL A 17 15.90 -1.13 -1.00
C VAL A 17 15.30 -0.32 0.15
N LYS A 18 16.04 0.66 0.69
CA LYS A 18 15.50 1.60 1.71
C LYS A 18 14.30 2.38 1.19
N HIS A 19 14.31 2.76 -0.09
CA HIS A 19 13.19 3.46 -0.71
C HIS A 19 11.96 2.58 -0.89
N THR A 20 12.14 1.28 -1.16
CA THR A 20 11.05 0.32 -1.34
C THR A 20 10.28 0.04 -0.04
N PHE A 21 10.93 0.14 1.12
CA PHE A 21 10.29 -0.03 2.44
C PHE A 21 10.07 1.31 3.17
N ALA A 22 10.13 2.43 2.44
CA ALA A 22 9.98 3.74 3.03
C ALA A 22 8.52 4.00 3.43
N LYS A 23 8.33 4.47 4.67
CA LYS A 23 7.08 5.07 5.16
C LYS A 23 6.47 5.99 4.09
N VAL A 24 5.16 5.88 3.86
CA VAL A 24 4.45 6.82 2.98
C VAL A 24 4.48 8.23 3.60
N THR A 25 4.87 9.20 2.78
CA THR A 25 4.96 10.63 3.11
C THR A 25 4.23 11.45 2.06
N ALA A 26 4.12 12.76 2.28
CA ALA A 26 3.54 13.69 1.30
C ALA A 26 4.28 13.71 -0.06
N GLU A 27 5.52 13.20 -0.13
CA GLU A 27 6.32 13.13 -1.36
C GLU A 27 6.30 11.74 -2.01
N THR A 28 5.67 10.75 -1.39
CA THR A 28 5.67 9.39 -1.89
C THR A 28 4.97 9.32 -3.24
N GLN A 29 5.59 8.63 -4.20
CA GLN A 29 4.95 8.32 -5.46
C GLN A 29 4.17 7.01 -5.31
N CYS A 30 2.85 7.10 -5.32
CA CYS A 30 1.98 5.92 -5.34
C CYS A 30 1.86 5.38 -6.77
N LYS A 31 2.47 4.24 -7.07
CA LYS A 31 2.33 3.62 -8.40
C LYS A 31 0.87 3.20 -8.60
N ASN A 32 0.24 3.63 -9.70
CA ASN A 32 -1.18 3.40 -10.02
C ASN A 32 -2.17 3.86 -8.92
N GLY A 33 -1.81 4.94 -8.22
CA GLY A 33 -2.63 5.52 -7.17
C GLY A 33 -2.23 6.97 -6.86
N TYR A 34 -2.64 7.44 -5.70
CA TYR A 34 -2.35 8.79 -5.23
C TYR A 34 -2.20 8.83 -3.70
N VAL A 35 -1.42 9.78 -3.19
CA VAL A 35 -1.25 9.97 -1.75
C VAL A 35 -2.49 10.64 -1.16
N VAL A 36 -2.96 10.12 -0.04
CA VAL A 36 -3.96 10.75 0.83
C VAL A 36 -3.38 11.03 2.20
N GLN A 37 -3.98 11.98 2.91
CA GLN A 37 -3.63 12.30 4.28
C GLN A 37 -4.81 12.06 5.22
N MET A 38 -4.56 11.34 6.30
CA MET A 38 -5.43 11.26 7.48
C MET A 38 -4.84 12.14 8.60
N SER A 39 -5.39 12.08 9.82
CA SER A 39 -4.92 12.95 10.92
C SER A 39 -3.45 12.74 11.29
N ASN A 40 -2.97 11.49 11.26
CA ASN A 40 -1.66 11.12 11.82
C ASN A 40 -0.74 10.36 10.85
N HIS A 41 -1.16 10.12 9.60
CA HIS A 41 -0.32 9.49 8.58
C HIS A 41 -0.72 9.86 7.16
N PHE A 42 0.17 9.53 6.23
CA PHE A 42 -0.11 9.46 4.80
C PHE A 42 -0.22 8.00 4.38
N GLU A 43 -1.02 7.75 3.37
CA GLU A 43 -1.10 6.44 2.72
C GLU A 43 -1.42 6.58 1.24
N CYS A 44 -1.19 5.53 0.47
CA CYS A 44 -1.61 5.46 -0.92
C CYS A 44 -3.04 4.93 -1.00
N LYS A 45 -3.88 5.60 -1.80
CA LYS A 45 -5.12 5.04 -2.32
C LYS A 45 -4.93 4.68 -3.80
N CYS A 46 -5.47 3.54 -4.20
CA CYS A 46 -5.37 3.05 -5.57
C CYS A 46 -6.40 3.69 -6.48
N ASN A 47 -6.06 3.79 -7.77
CA ASN A 47 -7.02 4.12 -8.82
C ASN A 47 -8.06 3.00 -8.98
N ASP A 48 -9.19 3.30 -9.60
CA ASP A 48 -10.26 2.32 -9.82
C ASP A 48 -9.75 1.09 -10.58
N GLY A 49 -10.12 -0.10 -10.11
CA GLY A 49 -9.65 -1.38 -10.63
C GLY A 49 -8.30 -1.87 -10.09
N PHE A 50 -7.61 -1.06 -9.28
CA PHE A 50 -6.35 -1.42 -8.64
C PHE A 50 -6.50 -1.62 -7.13
N VAL A 51 -5.59 -2.39 -6.54
CA VAL A 51 -5.54 -2.70 -5.10
C VAL A 51 -4.10 -2.63 -4.59
N LEU A 52 -3.92 -2.33 -3.31
CA LEU A 52 -2.60 -2.21 -2.69
C LEU A 52 -1.88 -3.56 -2.70
N ALA A 53 -0.77 -3.66 -3.42
CA ALA A 53 0.16 -4.78 -3.29
C ALA A 53 1.09 -4.62 -2.09
N ASN A 54 1.44 -3.37 -1.80
CA ASN A 54 2.21 -2.92 -0.65
C ASN A 54 1.85 -1.44 -0.37
N GLU A 55 2.58 -0.79 0.54
CA GLU A 55 2.26 0.54 1.06
C GLU A 55 2.24 1.66 0.00
N ASN A 56 2.96 1.50 -1.12
CA ASN A 56 3.06 2.53 -2.16
C ASN A 56 2.78 2.05 -3.59
N THR A 57 2.44 0.78 -3.76
CA THR A 57 2.24 0.17 -5.07
C THR A 57 0.85 -0.43 -5.19
N CYS A 58 0.12 0.04 -6.18
CA CYS A 58 -1.17 -0.51 -6.58
C CYS A 58 -1.00 -1.38 -7.83
N GLU A 59 -1.56 -2.58 -7.79
CA GLU A 59 -1.57 -3.53 -8.90
C GLU A 59 -3.01 -3.87 -9.27
N GLU A 60 -3.24 -4.31 -10.51
CA GLU A 60 -4.58 -4.63 -10.99
C GLU A 60 -5.24 -5.71 -10.13
N LYS A 61 -6.51 -5.49 -9.77
CA LYS A 61 -7.30 -6.47 -9.05
C LYS A 61 -7.67 -7.63 -9.98
N ARG A 62 -7.37 -8.85 -9.56
CA ARG A 62 -7.66 -10.09 -10.27
C ARG A 62 -8.70 -10.92 -9.54
N ASP A 63 -9.51 -11.62 -10.33
CA ASP A 63 -10.48 -12.57 -9.82
C ASP A 63 -9.81 -13.92 -9.54
N CYS A 64 -9.96 -14.42 -8.31
CA CYS A 64 -9.41 -15.71 -7.91
C CYS A 64 -10.24 -16.90 -8.44
N THR A 65 -11.38 -16.70 -9.08
CA THR A 65 -12.08 -17.81 -9.78
C THR A 65 -11.28 -18.31 -10.99
N ASN A 66 -10.38 -17.50 -11.54
CA ASN A 66 -9.51 -17.88 -12.66
C ASN A 66 -8.22 -18.55 -12.15
N PRO A 67 -7.96 -19.83 -12.49
CA PRO A 67 -6.76 -20.56 -12.06
C PRO A 67 -5.43 -19.91 -12.47
N GLN A 68 -5.42 -19.12 -13.55
CA GLN A 68 -4.23 -18.42 -14.06
C GLN A 68 -3.81 -17.25 -13.15
N ASN A 69 -4.68 -16.83 -12.23
CA ASN A 69 -4.44 -15.71 -11.35
C ASN A 69 -3.75 -16.09 -10.03
N VAL A 70 -3.17 -17.30 -9.92
CA VAL A 70 -2.29 -17.68 -8.81
C VAL A 70 -1.27 -16.57 -8.51
N ASN A 71 -1.14 -16.21 -7.24
CA ASN A 71 -0.24 -15.18 -6.73
C ASN A 71 -0.49 -13.76 -7.28
N LYS A 72 -1.61 -13.51 -7.97
CA LYS A 72 -2.02 -12.17 -8.40
C LYS A 72 -2.83 -11.47 -7.31
N ASN A 73 -2.78 -10.15 -7.28
CA ASN A 73 -3.49 -9.32 -6.32
C ASN A 73 -5.00 -9.42 -6.51
N CYS A 74 -5.75 -9.55 -5.42
CA CYS A 74 -7.20 -9.72 -5.43
C CYS A 74 -7.94 -8.78 -4.47
N GLY A 75 -7.18 -8.07 -3.64
CA GLY A 75 -7.64 -7.10 -2.65
C GLY A 75 -6.43 -6.34 -2.09
N ASP A 76 -6.68 -5.29 -1.31
CA ASP A 76 -5.61 -4.58 -0.63
C ASP A 76 -4.87 -5.55 0.29
N TYR A 77 -3.55 -5.63 0.13
CA TYR A 77 -2.65 -6.55 0.82
C TYR A 77 -3.10 -8.01 0.73
N ALA A 78 -3.70 -8.42 -0.39
CA ALA A 78 -4.24 -9.76 -0.61
C ALA A 78 -3.90 -10.32 -1.99
N VAL A 79 -3.65 -11.62 -2.05
CA VAL A 79 -3.34 -12.37 -3.29
C VAL A 79 -4.18 -13.63 -3.41
N CYS A 80 -4.42 -14.09 -4.64
CA CYS A 80 -5.04 -15.37 -4.90
C CYS A 80 -4.09 -16.51 -4.54
N ALA A 81 -4.46 -17.31 -3.53
CA ALA A 81 -3.67 -18.43 -3.05
C ALA A 81 -4.50 -19.72 -3.04
N ASN A 82 -3.83 -20.85 -3.25
CA ASN A 82 -4.45 -22.17 -3.14
C ASN A 82 -4.84 -22.43 -1.68
N THR A 83 -6.10 -22.77 -1.46
CA THR A 83 -6.51 -23.31 -0.16
C THR A 83 -6.04 -24.77 -0.02
N ARG A 84 -5.45 -25.11 1.12
CA ARG A 84 -5.21 -26.52 1.49
C ARG A 84 -6.53 -27.09 1.98
N MET A 85 -7.33 -27.63 1.07
CA MET A 85 -8.47 -28.47 1.41
C MET A 85 -8.16 -29.87 0.88
N ASN A 86 -8.38 -30.87 1.72
CA ASN A 86 -8.27 -32.27 1.35
C ASN A 86 -9.27 -32.55 0.24
N ASP A 87 -8.76 -33.02 -0.90
CA ASP A 87 -9.45 -33.69 -2.01
C ASP A 87 -10.80 -33.08 -2.46
N GLU A 88 -10.75 -32.16 -3.45
CA GLU A 88 -11.34 -32.38 -4.80
C GLU A 88 -11.32 -31.15 -5.72
N GLU A 89 -11.00 -29.95 -5.27
CA GLU A 89 -10.65 -28.84 -6.19
C GLU A 89 -9.76 -27.84 -5.45
N ARG A 90 -8.57 -27.56 -5.99
CA ARG A 90 -7.72 -26.46 -5.49
C ARG A 90 -8.39 -25.13 -5.83
N ALA A 91 -9.41 -24.76 -5.06
CA ALA A 91 -10.04 -23.47 -5.20
C ALA A 91 -9.04 -22.39 -4.76
N LEU A 92 -8.72 -21.50 -5.69
CA LEU A 92 -8.00 -20.27 -5.37
C LEU A 92 -8.93 -19.35 -4.60
N ARG A 93 -8.45 -18.85 -3.46
CA ARG A 93 -9.17 -17.85 -2.68
C ARG A 93 -8.29 -16.61 -2.50
N CYS A 94 -8.95 -15.47 -2.39
CA CYS A 94 -8.28 -14.24 -2.02
C CYS A 94 -7.90 -14.30 -0.53
N GLY A 95 -6.60 -14.26 -0.24
CA GLY A 95 -6.08 -14.31 1.12
C GLY A 95 -5.06 -13.21 1.36
N CYS A 96 -4.97 -12.74 2.61
CA CYS A 96 -4.00 -11.72 2.97
C CYS A 96 -2.56 -12.20 2.77
N ILE A 97 -1.68 -11.27 2.38
CA ILE A 97 -0.25 -11.52 2.32
C ILE A 97 0.31 -11.75 3.73
N LEU A 98 1.53 -12.30 3.81
CA LEU A 98 2.21 -12.56 5.08
C LEU A 98 2.29 -11.28 5.94
N GLY A 99 1.94 -11.41 7.23
CA GLY A 99 1.95 -10.29 8.17
C GLY A 99 0.62 -9.53 8.26
N TYR A 100 -0.36 -9.90 7.45
CA TYR A 100 -1.70 -9.34 7.45
C TYR A 100 -2.75 -10.41 7.76
N THR A 101 -3.86 -10.00 8.37
CA THR A 101 -5.03 -10.83 8.68
C THR A 101 -6.29 -10.10 8.26
N VAL A 102 -7.34 -10.85 7.91
CA VAL A 102 -8.63 -10.26 7.57
C VAL A 102 -9.26 -9.67 8.84
N MET A 103 -9.61 -8.39 8.78
CA MET A 103 -10.42 -7.70 9.78
C MET A 103 -11.45 -6.83 9.05
N ASN A 104 -12.73 -7.00 9.34
CA ASN A 104 -13.82 -6.29 8.65
C ASN A 104 -13.67 -6.36 7.12
N GLU A 105 -13.41 -7.57 6.61
CA GLU A 105 -13.26 -7.86 5.16
C GLU A 105 -12.03 -7.21 4.48
N VAL A 106 -11.15 -6.55 5.23
CA VAL A 106 -9.92 -5.92 4.71
C VAL A 106 -8.69 -6.54 5.37
N CYS A 107 -7.64 -6.79 4.57
CA CYS A 107 -6.37 -7.25 5.12
C CYS A 107 -5.68 -6.14 5.90
N THR A 108 -5.52 -6.36 7.19
CA THR A 108 -5.00 -5.42 8.17
C THR A 108 -3.72 -6.00 8.79
N PRO A 109 -2.69 -5.21 9.12
CA PRO A 109 -1.48 -5.74 9.75
C PRO A 109 -1.82 -6.54 11.01
N ASN A 110 -1.16 -7.69 11.21
CA ASN A 110 -1.45 -8.60 12.33
C ASN A 110 -1.37 -7.92 13.71
N LYS A 111 -0.49 -6.92 13.86
CA LYS A 111 -0.33 -6.16 15.11
C LYS A 111 -1.55 -5.29 15.44
N CYS A 112 -2.36 -4.97 14.44
CA CYS A 112 -3.61 -4.24 14.59
C CYS A 112 -4.80 -5.14 14.95
N ASN A 113 -4.60 -6.46 15.07
CA ASN A 113 -5.65 -7.38 15.48
C ASN A 113 -6.21 -7.01 16.86
N GLY A 114 -7.53 -6.84 16.94
CA GLY A 114 -8.23 -6.42 18.16
C GLY A 114 -8.07 -4.94 18.54
N VAL A 115 -7.35 -4.13 17.76
CA VAL A 115 -7.16 -2.70 18.04
C VAL A 115 -8.32 -1.88 17.47
N LEU A 116 -9.14 -1.31 18.35
CA LEU A 116 -10.30 -0.49 17.99
C LEU A 116 -9.97 1.00 18.05
N CYS A 117 -9.98 1.66 16.90
CA CYS A 117 -9.64 3.08 16.77
C CYS A 117 -10.85 4.03 16.69
N GLY A 118 -12.08 3.55 16.63
CA GLY A 118 -13.27 4.40 16.53
C GLY A 118 -13.39 5.06 15.15
N LYS A 119 -13.44 6.40 15.07
CA LYS A 119 -13.54 7.15 13.81
C LYS A 119 -12.20 7.23 13.06
N GLY A 120 -11.63 6.07 12.76
CA GLY A 120 -10.32 5.94 12.16
C GLY A 120 -9.92 4.48 12.01
N LYS A 121 -8.63 4.23 11.83
CA LYS A 121 -8.08 2.91 11.61
C LYS A 121 -6.79 2.70 12.40
N CYS A 122 -6.52 1.44 12.72
CA CYS A 122 -5.22 1.06 13.27
C CYS A 122 -4.18 1.03 12.15
N ILE A 123 -3.00 1.56 12.44
CA ILE A 123 -1.83 1.51 11.58
C ILE A 123 -0.63 1.05 12.39
N LEU A 124 0.41 0.57 11.71
CA LEU A 124 1.73 0.48 12.32
C LEU A 124 2.24 1.91 12.56
N ASP A 125 2.80 2.17 13.74
CA ASP A 125 3.33 3.49 14.06
C ASP A 125 4.45 3.83 13.06
N PRO A 126 4.30 4.92 12.28
CA PRO A 126 5.29 5.26 11.27
C PRO A 126 6.66 5.66 11.85
N ALA A 127 6.73 6.02 13.14
CA ALA A 127 7.99 6.26 13.85
C ALA A 127 8.59 4.97 14.44
N ASN A 128 7.76 3.96 14.68
CA ASN A 128 8.17 2.67 15.20
C ASN A 128 7.25 1.55 14.69
N VAL A 129 7.63 0.90 13.60
CA VAL A 129 6.87 -0.19 12.98
C VAL A 129 6.66 -1.42 13.90
N ASN A 130 7.29 -1.42 15.09
CA ASN A 130 7.02 -2.40 16.12
C ASN A 130 5.81 -2.10 17.01
N SER A 131 5.34 -0.86 17.02
CA SER A 131 4.14 -0.41 17.72
C SER A 131 2.98 -0.20 16.74
N THR A 132 1.77 -0.15 17.28
CA THR A 132 0.58 0.32 16.58
C THR A 132 0.12 1.66 17.12
N MET A 133 -0.62 2.39 16.30
CA MET A 133 -1.33 3.59 16.71
C MET A 133 -2.64 3.73 15.94
N CYS A 134 -3.53 4.60 16.43
CA CYS A 134 -4.70 5.00 15.68
C CYS A 134 -4.38 6.20 14.78
N SER A 135 -4.84 6.13 13.53
CA SER A 135 -4.97 7.30 12.68
C SER A 135 -6.44 7.60 12.46
N CYS A 136 -6.79 8.86 12.66
CA CYS A 136 -8.16 9.34 12.67
C CYS A 136 -8.57 9.92 11.33
N ASN A 137 -9.86 9.80 11.06
CA ASN A 137 -10.51 10.53 9.99
C ASN A 137 -10.29 12.03 10.19
N ILE A 138 -10.19 12.78 9.09
CA ILE A 138 -10.20 14.25 9.14
C ILE A 138 -11.46 14.72 9.89
N GLY A 139 -11.28 15.73 10.74
CA GLY A 139 -12.30 16.18 11.69
C GLY A 139 -12.29 15.47 13.05
N SER A 140 -11.46 14.43 13.23
CA SER A 140 -11.25 13.73 14.51
C SER A 140 -9.77 13.65 14.89
N THR A 141 -9.49 13.59 16.19
CA THR A 141 -8.15 13.43 16.76
C THR A 141 -8.17 12.41 17.91
N LEU A 142 -6.98 12.09 18.41
CA LEU A 142 -6.79 11.15 19.51
C LEU A 142 -7.36 11.70 20.82
N ASP A 143 -8.09 10.86 21.54
CA ASP A 143 -8.55 11.08 22.91
C ASP A 143 -7.49 10.66 23.95
N GLU A 144 -7.81 10.79 25.24
CA GLU A 144 -6.95 10.38 26.36
C GLU A 144 -6.59 8.89 26.31
N SER A 145 -7.44 8.07 25.67
CA SER A 145 -7.23 6.64 25.47
C SER A 145 -6.48 6.32 24.17
N LYS A 146 -5.98 7.34 23.46
CA LYS A 146 -5.29 7.22 22.16
C LYS A 146 -6.18 6.62 21.05
N LYS A 147 -7.49 6.81 21.12
CA LYS A 147 -8.47 6.42 20.09
C LYS A 147 -9.05 7.66 19.41
N CYS A 148 -9.66 7.49 18.25
CA CYS A 148 -10.26 8.60 17.50
C CYS A 148 -11.64 8.96 18.04
N GLY A 149 -11.67 9.51 19.26
CA GLY A 149 -12.88 9.84 20.03
C GLY A 149 -13.17 11.34 20.13
N LYS A 150 -12.20 12.22 19.84
CA LYS A 150 -12.36 13.68 19.99
C LYS A 150 -12.52 14.38 18.64
N PRO A 151 -13.42 15.38 18.52
CA PRO A 151 -13.37 16.31 17.40
C PRO A 151 -12.03 17.04 17.37
N GLY A 152 -11.46 17.23 16.19
CA GLY A 152 -10.17 17.90 16.04
C GLY A 152 -9.89 18.31 14.60
N LYS A 153 -9.15 19.39 14.42
CA LYS A 153 -8.71 19.84 13.10
C LYS A 153 -7.35 19.23 12.78
N THR A 154 -7.18 18.81 11.54
CA THR A 154 -5.89 18.45 10.95
C THR A 154 -5.67 19.39 9.78
N GLU A 155 -4.53 20.07 9.77
CA GLU A 155 -4.12 20.89 8.63
C GLU A 155 -3.68 19.99 7.47
N CYS A 156 -4.09 20.32 6.25
CA CYS A 156 -3.60 19.60 5.09
C CYS A 156 -2.14 19.97 4.81
N THR A 157 -1.31 18.96 4.63
CA THR A 157 0.13 19.05 4.38
C THR A 157 0.55 18.29 3.12
N LEU A 158 -0.42 17.87 2.28
CA LEU A 158 -0.16 17.28 0.98
C LEU A 158 0.51 18.28 0.05
N LYS A 159 1.46 17.79 -0.74
CA LYS A 159 2.16 18.57 -1.78
C LYS A 159 1.43 18.44 -3.11
N CYS A 160 0.38 19.22 -3.30
CA CYS A 160 -0.40 19.23 -4.53
C CYS A 160 0.32 19.99 -5.65
N LYS A 161 0.03 19.61 -6.91
CA LYS A 161 0.58 20.32 -8.09
C LYS A 161 0.05 21.75 -8.16
N ALA A 162 0.69 22.60 -8.97
CA ALA A 162 0.32 24.02 -9.10
C ALA A 162 -1.15 24.25 -9.50
N ASN A 163 -1.72 23.37 -10.32
CA ASN A 163 -3.12 23.39 -10.77
C ASN A 163 -4.06 22.57 -9.87
N GLU A 164 -3.58 22.08 -8.73
CA GLU A 164 -4.36 21.30 -7.76
C GLU A 164 -4.42 22.00 -6.41
N GLU A 165 -5.44 21.68 -5.63
CA GLU A 165 -5.64 22.13 -4.26
C GLU A 165 -5.92 20.92 -3.36
N CYS A 166 -5.54 21.02 -2.09
CA CYS A 166 -5.88 20.00 -1.13
C CYS A 166 -7.33 20.17 -0.67
N LYS A 167 -8.17 19.14 -0.88
CA LYS A 167 -9.55 19.11 -0.39
C LYS A 167 -9.81 17.93 0.50
N GLU A 168 -10.64 18.16 1.50
CA GLU A 168 -11.25 17.08 2.27
C GLU A 168 -12.23 16.32 1.37
N THR A 169 -12.12 15.00 1.37
CA THR A 169 -13.03 14.11 0.65
C THR A 169 -13.43 13.00 1.61
N GLN A 170 -14.69 13.00 2.02
CA GLN A 170 -15.27 12.08 3.00
C GLN A 170 -14.60 12.17 4.39
N ASN A 171 -13.43 11.57 4.53
CA ASN A 171 -12.72 11.40 5.80
C ASN A 171 -11.19 11.50 5.68
N TYR A 172 -10.67 11.90 4.52
CA TYR A 172 -9.24 12.11 4.25
C TYR A 172 -9.04 13.33 3.36
N TYR A 173 -7.83 13.87 3.33
CA TYR A 173 -7.43 14.87 2.36
C TYR A 173 -6.87 14.22 1.09
N LYS A 174 -7.16 14.82 -0.06
CA LYS A 174 -6.52 14.49 -1.35
C LYS A 174 -6.28 15.76 -2.17
N CYS A 175 -5.33 15.71 -3.08
CA CYS A 175 -5.15 16.74 -4.10
C CYS A 175 -6.22 16.59 -5.20
N VAL A 176 -6.85 17.70 -5.58
CA VAL A 176 -7.85 17.77 -6.66
C VAL A 176 -7.59 18.96 -7.55
N ALA A 177 -8.01 18.90 -8.82
CA ALA A 177 -7.86 20.04 -9.73
C ALA A 177 -8.61 21.29 -9.21
N LYS A 178 -7.96 22.45 -9.26
CA LYS A 178 -8.56 23.74 -8.93
C LYS A 178 -9.73 24.02 -9.88
N GLY A 179 -10.86 24.46 -9.33
CA GLY A 179 -12.08 24.75 -10.11
C GLY A 179 -13.06 23.58 -10.27
N SER A 180 -12.76 22.40 -9.71
CA SER A 180 -13.68 21.25 -9.63
C SER A 180 -14.78 21.41 -8.54
N GLY A 181 -15.20 22.64 -8.24
CA GLY A 181 -16.18 22.91 -7.19
C GLY A 181 -17.63 22.73 -7.66
N GLY A 182 -18.28 21.65 -7.23
CA GLY A 182 -19.75 21.52 -7.25
C GLY A 182 -20.27 20.08 -7.06
N GLU A 183 -20.93 19.83 -5.91
CA GLU A 183 -22.07 18.92 -5.62
C GLU A 183 -21.99 17.44 -6.06
N GLY A 184 -22.19 16.42 -5.23
CA GLY A 184 -23.41 16.14 -4.47
C GLY A 184 -23.94 14.75 -4.89
N SER A 185 -24.54 14.03 -3.94
CA SER A 185 -24.99 12.63 -3.99
C SER A 185 -25.72 12.11 -5.25
N GLY A 186 -25.41 10.85 -5.61
CA GLY A 186 -26.39 9.85 -6.10
C GLY A 186 -26.55 9.72 -7.61
N GLY A 187 -26.48 8.47 -8.11
CA GLY A 187 -27.05 8.10 -9.41
C GLY A 187 -26.23 7.09 -10.20
N GLU A 188 -26.72 5.85 -10.25
CA GLU A 188 -26.35 4.80 -11.20
C GLU A 188 -26.44 5.28 -12.66
N GLY A 189 -25.58 4.75 -13.53
CA GLY A 189 -25.67 5.04 -14.96
C GLY A 189 -24.64 4.27 -15.80
N SER A 190 -25.15 3.27 -16.50
CA SER A 190 -24.49 2.27 -17.34
C SER A 190 -23.69 2.81 -18.53
N GLY A 191 -22.73 1.99 -18.98
CA GLY A 191 -22.51 1.72 -20.40
C GLY A 191 -21.51 2.60 -21.13
N GLY A 192 -20.36 2.02 -21.50
CA GLY A 192 -19.43 2.59 -22.46
C GLY A 192 -18.31 1.60 -22.80
N GLU A 193 -18.52 0.82 -23.86
CA GLU A 193 -17.56 -0.11 -24.46
C GLU A 193 -16.43 0.63 -25.22
N GLY A 194 -15.29 -0.06 -25.35
CA GLY A 194 -14.24 0.20 -26.34
C GLY A 194 -12.95 0.80 -25.74
N SER A 195 -11.73 0.35 -26.04
CA SER A 195 -11.25 -0.66 -27.01
C SER A 195 -9.88 -1.13 -26.56
N GLY A 196 -9.57 -2.40 -26.86
CA GLY A 196 -8.31 -3.04 -26.53
C GLY A 196 -7.09 -2.36 -27.15
N GLY A 197 -6.03 -2.27 -26.34
CA GLY A 197 -4.66 -2.07 -26.80
C GLY A 197 -3.84 -3.28 -26.36
N GLU A 198 -3.46 -4.11 -27.33
CA GLU A 198 -2.56 -5.25 -27.15
C GLU A 198 -1.18 -4.75 -26.73
N GLY A 199 -0.71 -5.22 -25.57
CA GLY A 199 0.65 -5.03 -25.07
C GLY A 199 1.28 -6.38 -24.79
N SER A 200 1.87 -6.97 -25.83
CA SER A 200 2.59 -8.24 -25.82
C SER A 200 3.75 -8.26 -24.80
N GLY A 201 3.73 -9.28 -23.94
CA GLY A 201 4.87 -10.19 -23.75
C GLY A 201 6.12 -9.65 -23.04
N GLY A 202 6.23 -9.95 -21.75
CA GLY A 202 7.47 -9.88 -21.00
C GLY A 202 7.36 -10.64 -19.68
N GLU A 203 7.46 -11.96 -19.76
CA GLU A 203 7.57 -12.84 -18.60
C GLU A 203 8.76 -12.41 -17.71
N THR A 204 8.48 -11.99 -16.49
CA THR A 204 9.28 -12.35 -15.31
C THR A 204 8.36 -12.31 -14.09
N GLY A 205 7.67 -13.41 -13.85
CA GLY A 205 7.01 -13.67 -12.57
C GLY A 205 8.07 -13.83 -11.48
N ALA A 206 8.59 -12.72 -10.97
CA ALA A 206 9.39 -12.74 -9.76
C ALA A 206 8.45 -13.04 -8.60
N ALA A 207 8.51 -14.26 -8.07
CA ALA A 207 8.01 -14.56 -6.74
C ALA A 207 8.75 -13.64 -5.77
N TYR A 208 8.12 -12.56 -5.33
CA TYR A 208 8.67 -11.69 -4.30
C TYR A 208 8.61 -12.44 -2.97
N SER A 209 9.66 -13.20 -2.68
CA SER A 209 9.98 -13.56 -1.30
C SER A 209 10.18 -12.26 -0.55
N LEU A 210 9.24 -11.91 0.32
CA LEU A 210 9.38 -10.86 1.33
C LEU A 210 10.51 -11.29 2.27
N MET A 211 11.75 -11.04 1.85
CA MET A 211 12.91 -11.16 2.71
C MET A 211 12.79 -10.04 3.74
N ASN A 212 12.54 -10.47 4.98
CA ASN A 212 12.64 -9.65 6.18
C ASN A 212 13.87 -8.72 6.05
N GLY A 213 13.74 -7.43 6.36
CA GLY A 213 14.80 -6.44 6.11
C GLY A 213 16.16 -6.78 6.75
N SER A 214 16.18 -7.68 7.74
CA SER A 214 17.38 -8.27 8.33
C SER A 214 18.11 -9.26 7.42
N ALA A 215 17.41 -10.03 6.59
CA ALA A 215 17.99 -11.05 5.71
C ALA A 215 18.69 -10.43 4.47
N VAL A 216 18.22 -9.29 3.99
CA VAL A 216 18.83 -8.57 2.85
C VAL A 216 20.20 -7.99 3.24
N ILE A 217 20.34 -7.51 4.47
CA ILE A 217 21.62 -6.99 5.00
C ILE A 217 22.67 -8.10 5.09
N SER A 218 22.27 -9.31 5.50
CA SER A 218 23.17 -10.47 5.58
C SER A 218 23.68 -10.92 4.21
N ILE A 219 22.86 -10.88 3.15
CA ILE A 219 23.28 -11.24 1.80
C ILE A 219 24.29 -10.24 1.24
N LEU A 220 24.06 -8.93 1.46
CA LEU A 220 24.98 -7.88 1.00
C LEU A 220 26.35 -7.95 1.69
N LEU A 221 26.40 -8.36 2.96
CA LEU A 221 27.66 -8.62 3.68
C LEU A 221 28.43 -9.80 3.07
N VAL A 222 27.76 -10.89 2.71
CA VAL A 222 28.40 -12.05 2.07
C VAL A 222 28.98 -11.70 0.70
N PHE A 223 28.27 -10.90 -0.10
CA PHE A 223 28.80 -10.41 -1.39
C PHE A 223 29.97 -9.43 -1.23
N ALA A 224 29.98 -8.61 -0.18
CA ALA A 224 31.10 -7.72 0.12
C ALA A 224 32.37 -8.51 0.50
N PHE A 225 32.24 -9.59 1.27
CA PHE A 225 33.38 -10.47 1.59
C PHE A 225 33.93 -11.22 0.37
N PHE A 226 33.08 -11.67 -0.55
CA PHE A 226 33.52 -12.35 -1.78
C PHE A 226 34.23 -11.43 -2.78
N MET A 227 33.95 -10.11 -2.76
CA MET A 227 34.65 -9.14 -3.63
C MET A 227 35.92 -8.55 -3.00
N MET A 228 36.23 -8.86 -1.75
CA MET A 228 37.48 -8.49 -1.07
C MET A 228 38.50 -9.63 -1.00
N SER A 229 38.19 -10.81 -1.55
CA SER A 229 39.10 -11.96 -1.62
C SER A 229 39.70 -12.16 -3.00
#